data_AF-A0A3L7XNA2-F1
#
_entry.id   AF-A0A3L7XNA2-F1
#
_cell.length_a   1.000
_cell.length_b   1.000
_cell.length_c   1.000
_cell.angle_alpha   90.00
_cell.angle_beta   90.00
_cell.angle_gamma   90.00
#
_symmetry.space_group_name_H-M   'P 1'
#
loop_
_entity.id
_entity.type
_entity.pdbx_description
1 polymer ?
#
loop_
_entity_poly.entity_id
_entity_poly.type
_entity_poly.pdbx_seq_one_letter_code
_entity_poly.pdbx_strand_id
1 'polypeptide(L)'
;MPITTDEGIKDLFKDIKTIALVGASNNPDRASHAVMRYLLDRGYDVIPVNPMEQEVVGLKSYPTVSDIPVKIDMVDIFRKSEDAAPIVDEAVKIGARYVWLQLDIFADKEVAAAEAAGLKAVVDKCPAIEMPRLGIGPENPHKPSNRKAREAAEAAAAEAAKATAAH
;
A
#
# COMPACT_ATOMS: atom_id res chain seq x y z
N MET A 1 -8.81 -17.97 -2.55
CA MET A 1 -9.51 -17.69 -1.30
C MET A 1 -8.59 -16.83 -0.46
N PRO A 2 -9.13 -15.78 0.20
CA PRO A 2 -8.32 -14.85 0.95
C PRO A 2 -7.46 -15.56 2.01
N ILE A 3 -6.28 -15.00 2.26
CA ILE A 3 -5.38 -15.43 3.33
C ILE A 3 -6.06 -15.10 4.66
N THR A 4 -6.39 -16.14 5.41
CA THR A 4 -7.05 -16.05 6.73
C THR A 4 -6.23 -16.67 7.85
N THR A 5 -5.20 -17.46 7.54
CA THR A 5 -4.37 -18.15 8.53
C THR A 5 -3.27 -17.23 9.06
N ASP A 6 -2.91 -17.44 10.33
CA ASP A 6 -1.85 -16.71 11.00
C ASP A 6 -0.50 -16.90 10.29
N GLU A 7 -0.19 -18.13 9.86
CA GLU A 7 1.02 -18.44 9.08
C GLU A 7 1.02 -17.71 7.74
N GLY A 8 -0.10 -17.68 7.03
CA GLY A 8 -0.19 -17.01 5.73
C GLY A 8 0.01 -15.50 5.84
N ILE A 9 -0.54 -14.87 6.89
CA ILE A 9 -0.33 -13.43 7.15
C ILE A 9 1.13 -13.16 7.55
N LYS A 10 1.73 -14.02 8.39
CA LYS A 10 3.16 -13.91 8.73
C LYS A 10 4.05 -14.02 7.50
N ASP A 11 3.78 -14.97 6.62
CA ASP A 11 4.57 -15.18 5.41
C ASP A 11 4.43 -14.02 4.43
N LEU A 12 3.23 -13.46 4.28
CA LEU A 12 3.02 -12.21 3.53
C LEU A 12 3.93 -11.10 4.06
N PHE A 13 3.95 -10.85 5.37
CA PHE A 13 4.75 -9.76 5.92
C PHE A 13 6.27 -9.96 5.81
N LYS A 14 6.76 -11.20 5.69
CA LYS A 14 8.16 -11.53 5.37
C LYS A 14 8.49 -11.30 3.90
N ASP A 15 7.49 -11.44 3.03
CA ASP A 15 7.66 -11.40 1.58
C ASP A 15 7.63 -9.99 0.99
N ILE A 16 7.04 -9.02 1.70
CA ILE A 16 6.81 -7.67 1.17
C ILE A 16 7.76 -6.62 1.76
N LYS A 17 8.07 -5.60 0.97
CA LYS A 17 8.80 -4.41 1.43
C LYS A 17 8.10 -3.11 1.05
N THR A 18 7.52 -3.04 -0.16
CA THR A 18 6.96 -1.81 -0.72
C THR A 18 5.44 -1.85 -0.70
N ILE A 19 4.81 -0.89 -0.04
CA ILE A 19 3.36 -0.85 0.19
C ILE A 19 2.79 0.42 -0.43
N ALA A 20 1.84 0.30 -1.37
CA ALA A 20 1.03 1.43 -1.80
C ALA A 20 -0.17 1.56 -0.87
N LEU A 21 -0.31 2.69 -0.17
CA LEU A 21 -1.41 2.92 0.79
C LEU A 21 -2.45 3.85 0.18
N VAL A 22 -3.57 3.27 -0.25
CA VAL A 22 -4.65 3.97 -0.95
C VAL A 22 -5.65 4.55 0.03
N GLY A 23 -5.94 5.84 -0.12
CA GLY A 23 -6.70 6.61 0.88
C GLY A 23 -5.82 7.14 2.02
N ALA A 24 -4.52 7.25 1.79
CA ALA A 24 -3.58 7.91 2.70
C ALA A 24 -4.03 9.36 2.98
N SER A 25 -3.86 9.83 4.22
CA SER A 25 -4.24 11.20 4.58
C SER A 25 -3.34 11.82 5.64
N ASN A 26 -3.13 13.13 5.59
CA ASN A 26 -2.50 13.89 6.66
C ASN A 26 -3.41 14.14 7.87
N ASN A 27 -4.72 13.88 7.75
CA ASN A 27 -5.63 14.04 8.88
C ASN A 27 -5.34 12.96 9.95
N PRO A 28 -4.89 13.33 11.17
CA PRO A 28 -4.53 12.38 12.22
C PRO A 28 -5.72 11.57 12.74
N ASP A 29 -6.95 12.03 12.53
CA ASP A 29 -8.17 11.29 12.93
C ASP A 29 -8.49 10.12 11.98
N ARG A 30 -7.79 10.03 10.83
CA ARG A 30 -8.00 8.97 9.85
C ARG A 30 -7.13 7.77 10.20
N ALA A 31 -7.72 6.57 10.22
CA ALA A 31 -7.00 5.32 10.45
C ALA A 31 -5.81 5.14 9.48
N SER A 32 -5.96 5.56 8.22
CA SER A 32 -4.88 5.52 7.23
C SER A 32 -3.63 6.30 7.65
N HIS A 33 -3.78 7.42 8.37
CA HIS A 33 -2.66 8.19 8.90
C HIS A 33 -1.86 7.38 9.93
N ALA A 34 -2.56 6.82 10.92
CA ALA A 34 -1.95 6.04 11.99
C ALA A 34 -1.28 4.76 11.47
N VAL A 35 -1.96 4.02 10.58
CA VAL A 35 -1.42 2.78 10.00
C VAL A 35 -0.23 3.07 9.09
N MET A 36 -0.26 4.15 8.31
CA MET A 36 0.89 4.56 7.48
C MET A 36 2.13 4.81 8.34
N ARG A 37 2.00 5.59 9.42
CA ARG A 37 3.09 5.85 10.37
C ARG A 37 3.59 4.56 11.01
N TYR A 38 2.68 3.68 11.43
CA TYR A 38 3.00 2.40 12.04
C TYR A 38 3.84 1.48 11.12
N LEU A 39 3.50 1.44 9.82
CA LEU A 39 4.24 0.67 8.81
C LEU A 39 5.61 1.30 8.51
N LEU A 40 5.68 2.63 8.41
CA LEU A 40 6.94 3.37 8.24
C LEU A 40 7.91 3.14 9.41
N ASP A 41 7.42 3.19 10.64
CA ASP A 41 8.22 2.96 11.86
C ASP A 41 8.76 1.52 11.94
N ARG A 42 8.18 0.59 11.16
CA ARG A 42 8.62 -0.81 11.01
C ARG A 42 9.47 -1.05 9.77
N GLY A 43 9.85 0.02 9.07
CA GLY A 43 10.80 -0.01 7.96
C GLY A 43 10.25 -0.49 6.63
N TYR A 44 8.92 -0.54 6.46
CA TYR A 44 8.33 -0.71 5.14
C TYR A 44 8.49 0.57 4.30
N ASP A 45 8.67 0.39 2.99
CA ASP A 45 8.67 1.49 2.03
C ASP A 45 7.22 1.80 1.67
N VAL A 46 6.58 2.70 2.42
CA VAL A 46 5.15 3.05 2.21
C VAL A 46 5.04 4.25 1.27
N ILE A 47 4.21 4.11 0.23
CA ILE A 47 3.96 5.12 -0.79
C ILE A 47 2.48 5.53 -0.70
N PRO A 48 2.17 6.79 -0.35
CA PRO A 48 0.79 7.24 -0.22
C PRO A 48 0.12 7.40 -1.59
N VAL A 49 -1.15 7.00 -1.67
CA VAL A 49 -2.00 7.20 -2.85
C VAL A 49 -3.28 7.91 -2.43
N ASN A 50 -3.39 9.17 -2.84
CA ASN A 50 -4.57 10.00 -2.66
C ASN A 50 -4.56 11.17 -3.65
N PRO A 51 -5.51 11.25 -4.61
CA PRO A 51 -5.54 12.33 -5.59
C PRO A 51 -5.84 13.71 -4.98
N MET A 52 -6.33 13.76 -3.75
CA MET A 52 -6.64 15.00 -3.03
C MET A 52 -5.46 15.55 -2.23
N GLU A 53 -4.38 14.78 -2.06
CA GLU A 53 -3.21 15.19 -1.29
C GLU A 53 -1.95 15.04 -2.15
N GLN A 54 -1.12 16.08 -2.20
CA GLN A 54 0.16 16.05 -2.93
C GLN A 54 1.28 15.36 -2.14
N GLU A 55 1.16 15.36 -0.82
CA GLU A 55 2.11 14.80 0.12
C GLU A 55 1.34 14.29 1.33
N VAL A 56 1.74 13.15 1.88
CA VAL A 56 1.23 12.60 3.15
C VAL A 56 2.42 12.23 4.03
N VAL A 57 2.44 12.70 5.28
CA VAL A 57 3.51 12.44 6.27
C VAL A 57 4.94 12.68 5.76
N GLY A 58 5.16 13.70 4.94
CA GLY A 58 6.50 14.00 4.40
C GLY A 58 6.82 13.28 3.09
N LEU A 59 5.91 12.44 2.56
CA LEU A 59 6.13 11.61 1.39
C LEU A 59 5.18 12.00 0.25
N LYS A 60 5.70 12.08 -0.97
CA LYS A 60 4.91 12.37 -2.17
C LYS A 60 3.75 11.39 -2.30
N SER A 61 2.55 11.94 -2.50
CA SER A 61 1.33 11.17 -2.76
C SER A 61 1.04 11.13 -4.25
N TYR A 62 0.64 9.94 -4.71
CA TYR A 62 0.29 9.70 -6.11
C TYR A 62 -1.23 9.68 -6.28
N PRO A 63 -1.77 10.10 -7.43
CA PRO A 63 -3.22 10.06 -7.68
C PRO A 63 -3.77 8.63 -7.74
N THR A 64 -3.03 7.72 -8.38
CA THR A 64 -3.41 6.31 -8.54
C THR A 64 -2.22 5.40 -8.21
N VAL A 65 -2.49 4.09 -8.04
CA VAL A 65 -1.42 3.11 -7.78
C VAL A 65 -0.55 2.91 -9.04
N SER A 66 -1.13 3.05 -10.24
CA SER A 66 -0.45 2.94 -11.54
C SER A 66 0.55 4.07 -11.79
N ASP A 67 0.39 5.22 -11.14
CA ASP A 67 1.30 6.36 -11.30
C ASP A 67 2.61 6.17 -10.53
N ILE A 68 2.72 5.12 -9.69
CA ILE A 68 3.91 4.87 -8.89
C ILE A 68 5.02 4.26 -9.77
N PRO A 69 6.19 4.90 -9.92
CA PRO A 69 7.24 4.47 -10.84
C PRO A 69 8.13 3.35 -10.28
N VAL A 70 7.68 2.65 -9.23
CA VAL A 70 8.41 1.57 -8.59
C VAL A 70 7.50 0.37 -8.37
N LYS A 71 8.09 -0.82 -8.33
CA LYS A 71 7.37 -2.06 -8.09
C LYS A 71 6.71 -2.06 -6.70
N ILE A 72 5.41 -2.33 -6.65
CA ILE A 72 4.63 -2.49 -5.42
C ILE A 72 4.50 -3.98 -5.07
N ASP A 73 4.72 -4.31 -3.81
CA ASP A 73 4.51 -5.67 -3.32
C ASP A 73 3.07 -5.87 -2.82
N MET A 74 2.54 -4.88 -2.10
CA MET A 74 1.20 -4.89 -1.52
C MET A 74 0.47 -3.57 -1.75
N VAL A 75 -0.81 -3.64 -2.11
CA VAL A 75 -1.73 -2.50 -2.14
C VAL A 75 -2.63 -2.56 -0.91
N ASP A 76 -2.55 -1.56 -0.03
CA ASP A 76 -3.30 -1.44 1.22
C ASP A 76 -4.43 -0.40 1.08
N ILE A 77 -5.69 -0.82 1.24
CA ILE A 77 -6.86 -0.07 0.81
C ILE A 77 -7.65 0.46 2.02
N PHE A 78 -7.73 1.80 2.14
CA PHE A 78 -8.55 2.53 3.13
C PHE A 78 -9.75 3.25 2.48
N ARG A 79 -10.16 2.84 1.28
CA ARG A 79 -11.34 3.35 0.59
C ARG A 79 -12.54 2.44 0.87
N LYS A 80 -13.74 3.03 0.94
CA LYS A 80 -14.98 2.28 1.19
C LYS A 80 -15.14 1.15 0.17
N SER A 81 -15.85 0.09 0.52
CA SER A 81 -16.12 -1.07 -0.34
C SER A 81 -16.59 -0.70 -1.75
N GLU A 82 -17.45 0.32 -1.88
CA GLU A 82 -17.95 0.85 -3.16
C GLU A 82 -16.83 1.37 -4.09
N ASP A 83 -15.73 1.82 -3.51
CA ASP A 83 -14.56 2.36 -4.21
C ASP A 83 -13.41 1.34 -4.31
N ALA A 84 -13.51 0.18 -3.65
CA ALA A 84 -12.42 -0.78 -3.54
C ALA A 84 -12.20 -1.57 -4.84
N ALA A 85 -13.28 -1.89 -5.56
CA ALA A 85 -13.26 -2.65 -6.81
C ALA A 85 -12.22 -2.14 -7.84
N PRO A 86 -12.23 -0.86 -8.27
CA PRO A 86 -11.26 -0.36 -9.25
C PRO A 86 -9.82 -0.38 -8.74
N ILE A 87 -9.60 -0.32 -7.42
CA ILE A 87 -8.26 -0.37 -6.81
C ILE A 87 -7.70 -1.79 -6.84
N VAL A 88 -8.56 -2.80 -6.63
CA VAL A 88 -8.17 -4.21 -6.76
C VAL A 88 -7.76 -4.53 -8.20
N ASP A 89 -8.53 -4.06 -9.19
CA ASP A 89 -8.19 -4.22 -10.61
C ASP A 89 -6.85 -3.54 -10.95
N GLU A 90 -6.60 -2.36 -10.38
CA GLU A 90 -5.34 -1.65 -10.53
C GLU A 90 -4.16 -2.43 -9.93
N ALA A 91 -4.34 -3.03 -8.75
CA ALA A 91 -3.34 -3.88 -8.11
C ALA A 91 -2.95 -5.07 -9.00
N VAL A 92 -3.93 -5.69 -9.68
CA VAL A 92 -3.66 -6.76 -10.66
C VAL A 92 -2.88 -6.20 -11.85
N LYS A 93 -3.32 -5.07 -12.41
CA LYS A 93 -2.70 -4.44 -13.59
C LYS A 93 -1.22 -4.09 -13.37
N ILE A 94 -0.87 -3.59 -12.19
CA ILE A 94 0.52 -3.24 -11.86
C ILE A 94 1.37 -4.45 -11.43
N GLY A 95 0.77 -5.64 -11.35
CA GLY A 95 1.46 -6.87 -10.94
C GLY A 95 1.83 -6.88 -9.47
N ALA A 96 1.01 -6.26 -8.60
CA ALA A 96 1.17 -6.40 -7.15
C ALA A 96 0.98 -7.87 -6.75
N ARG A 97 1.73 -8.32 -5.74
CA ARG A 97 1.62 -9.69 -5.24
C ARG A 97 0.46 -9.86 -4.26
N TYR A 98 0.18 -8.79 -3.52
CA TYR A 98 -0.79 -8.80 -2.44
C TYR A 98 -1.74 -7.60 -2.53
N VAL A 99 -3.00 -7.81 -2.14
CA VAL A 99 -3.95 -6.74 -1.83
C VAL A 99 -4.45 -6.93 -0.41
N TRP A 100 -4.56 -5.82 0.32
CA TRP A 100 -5.01 -5.78 1.70
C TRP A 100 -6.19 -4.83 1.80
N LEU A 101 -7.38 -5.36 2.08
CA LEU A 101 -8.58 -4.57 2.34
C LEU A 101 -8.68 -4.36 3.84
N GLN A 102 -8.70 -3.10 4.27
CA GLN A 102 -8.78 -2.75 5.69
C GLN A 102 -10.12 -3.18 6.30
N LEU A 103 -10.24 -2.99 7.61
CA LEU A 103 -11.45 -3.32 8.37
C LEU A 103 -12.70 -2.73 7.72
N ASP A 104 -13.77 -3.54 7.69
CA ASP A 104 -15.08 -3.22 7.11
C ASP A 104 -15.07 -2.91 5.59
N ILE A 105 -14.00 -3.27 4.86
CA ILE A 105 -13.88 -3.08 3.41
C ILE A 105 -13.90 -4.44 2.71
N PHE A 106 -14.82 -4.59 1.75
CA PHE A 106 -15.08 -5.82 1.03
C PHE A 106 -15.20 -5.56 -0.47
N ALA A 107 -14.75 -6.52 -1.28
CA ALA A 107 -14.86 -6.51 -2.74
C ALA A 107 -14.83 -7.94 -3.28
N ASP A 108 -15.75 -8.79 -2.81
CA ASP A 108 -15.66 -10.25 -2.95
C ASP A 108 -15.48 -10.72 -4.40
N LYS A 109 -16.20 -10.10 -5.33
CA LYS A 109 -16.14 -10.44 -6.76
C LYS A 109 -14.77 -10.10 -7.35
N GLU A 110 -14.26 -8.92 -7.05
CA GLU A 110 -12.99 -8.41 -7.57
C GLU A 110 -11.81 -9.12 -6.92
N VAL A 111 -11.91 -9.43 -5.62
CA VAL A 111 -10.94 -10.28 -4.92
C VAL A 111 -10.88 -11.67 -5.57
N ALA A 112 -12.01 -12.31 -5.84
CA ALA A 112 -12.02 -13.61 -6.50
C ALA A 112 -11.39 -13.56 -7.91
N ALA A 113 -11.65 -12.49 -8.67
CA ALA A 113 -11.04 -12.28 -9.97
C ALA A 113 -9.53 -12.04 -9.89
N ALA A 114 -9.08 -11.22 -8.94
CA ALA A 114 -7.67 -10.94 -8.70
C ALA A 114 -6.91 -12.20 -8.27
N GLU A 115 -7.52 -13.05 -7.44
CA GLU A 115 -6.97 -14.34 -7.06
C GLU A 115 -6.82 -15.30 -8.24
N ALA A 116 -7.79 -15.34 -9.14
CA ALA A 116 -7.69 -16.10 -10.39
C ALA A 116 -6.55 -15.58 -11.29
N ALA A 117 -6.18 -14.30 -11.17
CA ALA A 117 -5.03 -13.68 -11.85
C ALA A 117 -3.69 -13.85 -11.10
N GLY A 118 -3.68 -14.54 -9.95
CA GLY A 118 -2.48 -14.86 -9.18
C GLY A 118 -2.12 -13.86 -8.07
N LEU A 119 -2.94 -12.83 -7.85
CA LEU A 119 -2.82 -11.92 -6.72
C LEU A 119 -3.34 -12.58 -5.44
N LYS A 120 -2.73 -12.35 -4.28
CA LYS A 120 -3.21 -12.89 -3.00
C LYS A 120 -3.90 -11.81 -2.18
N ALA A 121 -5.07 -12.10 -1.63
CA ALA A 121 -5.85 -11.11 -0.88
C ALA A 121 -5.84 -11.38 0.63
N VAL A 122 -5.87 -10.30 1.41
CA VAL A 122 -6.28 -10.27 2.82
C VAL A 122 -7.46 -9.31 2.91
N VAL A 123 -8.53 -9.71 3.59
CA VAL A 123 -9.78 -8.94 3.68
C VAL A 123 -10.17 -8.77 5.14
N ASP A 124 -10.71 -7.59 5.48
CA ASP A 124 -11.23 -7.24 6.80
C ASP A 124 -10.19 -7.41 7.92
N LYS A 125 -8.99 -6.88 7.70
CA LYS A 125 -7.90 -6.91 8.68
C LYS A 125 -7.14 -5.59 8.68
N CYS A 126 -6.39 -5.32 9.75
CA CYS A 126 -5.50 -4.17 9.82
C CYS A 126 -4.06 -4.62 10.12
N PRO A 127 -3.03 -4.21 9.35
CA PRO A 127 -1.65 -4.57 9.65
C PRO A 127 -1.19 -4.13 11.04
N ALA A 128 -1.69 -2.99 11.53
CA ALA A 128 -1.39 -2.48 12.86
C ALA A 128 -2.02 -3.29 14.01
N ILE A 129 -3.04 -4.12 13.71
CA ILE A 129 -3.66 -5.05 14.66
C ILE A 129 -3.06 -6.46 14.51
N GLU A 130 -2.87 -6.91 13.28
CA GLU A 130 -2.40 -8.26 12.99
C GLU A 130 -0.92 -8.45 13.36
N MET A 131 -0.05 -7.46 13.10
CA MET A 131 1.38 -7.61 13.43
C MET A 131 1.62 -7.82 14.94
N PRO A 132 1.07 -7.01 15.87
CA PRO A 132 1.24 -7.25 17.30
C PRO A 132 0.58 -8.56 17.76
N ARG A 133 -0.62 -8.86 17.26
CA ARG A 133 -1.34 -10.11 17.56
C ARG A 133 -0.50 -11.34 17.20
N LEU A 134 0.24 -11.26 16.10
CA LEU A 134 1.05 -12.35 15.54
C LEU A 134 2.48 -12.38 16.08
N GLY A 135 2.88 -11.42 16.92
CA GLY A 135 4.24 -11.30 17.44
C GLY A 135 5.26 -10.87 16.38
N ILE A 136 4.83 -10.13 15.36
CA ILE A 136 5.71 -9.57 14.32
C ILE A 136 6.33 -8.29 14.86
N GLY A 137 7.59 -8.38 15.27
CA GLY A 137 8.37 -7.28 15.81
C GLY A 137 8.82 -6.25 14.76
N PRO A 138 9.40 -5.12 15.20
CA PRO A 138 9.96 -4.10 14.31
C PRO A 138 11.24 -4.56 13.59
N GLU A 139 11.78 -5.73 13.94
CA GLU A 139 12.93 -6.36 13.28
C GLU A 139 12.54 -6.97 11.92
N ASN A 140 12.01 -6.14 11.03
CA ASN A 140 11.94 -6.50 9.63
C ASN A 140 13.38 -6.58 9.07
N PRO A 141 13.82 -7.68 8.41
CA PRO A 141 15.14 -7.76 7.76
C PRO A 141 15.34 -6.69 6.68
N HIS A 142 14.26 -6.03 6.26
CA HIS A 142 14.29 -4.88 5.38
C HIS A 142 14.63 -3.61 6.19
N LYS A 143 15.93 -3.31 6.31
CA LYS A 143 16.43 -2.05 6.88
C LYS A 143 15.59 -0.87 6.33
N PRO A 144 15.07 0.03 7.19
CA PRO A 144 14.22 1.14 6.77
C PRO A 144 14.95 1.96 5.72
N SER A 145 14.38 2.05 4.53
CA SER A 145 14.88 2.96 3.54
C SER A 145 13.70 3.51 2.76
N ASN A 146 12.98 4.45 3.40
CA ASN A 146 12.20 5.45 2.67
C ASN A 146 13.01 6.09 1.53
N ARG A 147 14.32 5.84 1.41
CA ARG A 147 15.07 5.80 0.15
C ARG A 147 14.23 5.42 -1.08
N LYS A 148 13.51 4.29 -1.16
CA LYS A 148 12.75 3.98 -2.39
C LYS A 148 11.59 4.95 -2.64
N ALA A 149 10.83 5.27 -1.59
CA ALA A 149 9.74 6.25 -1.68
C ALA A 149 10.26 7.67 -2.00
N ARG A 150 11.41 8.05 -1.44
CA ARG A 150 12.11 9.33 -1.66
C ARG A 150 12.80 9.39 -3.02
N GLU A 151 13.48 8.33 -3.45
CA GLU A 151 14.08 8.20 -4.78
C GLU A 151 12.99 8.19 -5.85
N ALA A 152 11.86 7.53 -5.62
CA ALA A 152 10.70 7.60 -6.51
C ALA A 152 10.12 9.02 -6.56
N ALA A 153 10.00 9.70 -5.41
CA ALA A 153 9.57 11.08 -5.35
C ALA A 153 10.55 12.04 -6.05
N GLU A 154 11.85 11.88 -5.84
CA GLU A 154 12.93 12.65 -6.46
C GLU A 154 13.03 12.39 -7.97
N ALA A 155 12.95 11.13 -8.41
CA ALA A 155 12.96 10.76 -9.82
C ALA A 155 11.73 11.33 -10.55
N ALA A 156 10.54 11.23 -9.96
CA ALA A 156 9.33 11.80 -10.53
C ALA A 156 9.33 13.33 -10.51
N ALA A 157 9.92 13.97 -9.49
CA ALA A 157 10.13 15.42 -9.46
C ALA A 157 11.10 15.87 -10.55
N ALA A 158 12.18 15.11 -10.78
CA ALA A 158 13.12 15.36 -11.87
C ALA A 158 12.47 15.19 -13.26
N GLU A 159 11.54 14.24 -13.40
CA GLU A 159 10.79 14.04 -14.65
C GLU A 159 9.77 15.17 -14.91
N ALA A 160 9.03 15.59 -13.88
CA ALA A 160 8.13 16.74 -13.95
C ALA A 160 8.87 18.05 -14.28
N ALA A 161 10.06 18.25 -13.69
CA ALA A 161 10.90 19.41 -14.00
C ALA A 161 11.38 19.41 -15.47
N LYS A 162 11.67 18.23 -16.04
CA LYS A 162 12.02 18.10 -17.47
C LYS A 162 10.84 18.38 -18.39
N ALA A 163 9.62 17.98 -18.02
CA ALA A 163 8.41 18.25 -18.79
C ALA A 163 8.05 19.74 -18.83
N THR A 164 8.43 20.51 -17.80
CA THR A 164 8.15 21.95 -17.72
C THR A 164 9.20 22.80 -18.46
N ALA A 165 10.41 22.26 -18.69
CA ALA A 165 11.49 22.91 -19.43
C ALA A 165 11.39 22.72 -20.96
N ALA A 166 10.38 22.00 -21.45
CA ALA A 166 10.13 21.73 -22.87
C ALA A 166 9.04 22.63 -23.50
N HIS A 167 8.76 23.78 -22.89
CA HIS A 167 7.86 24.80 -23.42
C HIS A 167 8.51 26.19 -23.42
#